data_AF-A0A6M0FXG1-F1
#
_entry.id   AF-A0A6M0FXG1-F1
#
_cell.length_a   1.000
_cell.length_b   1.000
_cell.length_c   1.000
_cell.angle_alpha   90.00
_cell.angle_beta   90.00
_cell.angle_gamma   90.00
#
_symmetry.space_group_name_H-M   'P 1'
#
loop_
_entity.id
_entity.type
_entity.pdbx_description
1 polymer ?
#
loop_
_entity_poly.entity_id
_entity_poly.type
_entity_poly.pdbx_seq_one_letter_code
_entity_poly.pdbx_strand_id
1 'polypeptide(L)'
;MNFSTCKSKILEQLHDQQLLIVSQRRNGLILYKSYHAEFVGPGAAVGGQLDLDCQQVLPVGELCLLSPQSPEERLRAYALRLQWTRLIREITSRHTPLQRAQKILEQFEGFNFKPQIINQLPDEAFALLVGVLPHTIREVRRVC
;
A
#
# COMPACT_ATOMS: atom_id res chain seq x y z
N MET A 1 17.44 -5.77 -13.06
CA MET A 1 16.06 -5.77 -13.59
C MET A 1 15.47 -4.38 -13.35
N ASN A 2 15.03 -3.69 -14.40
CA ASN A 2 14.64 -2.28 -14.33
C ASN A 2 13.31 -2.10 -13.59
N PHE A 3 13.35 -1.53 -12.38
CA PHE A 3 12.17 -1.26 -11.54
C PHE A 3 11.13 -0.35 -12.21
N SER A 4 11.51 0.47 -13.19
CA SER A 4 10.62 1.35 -13.95
C SER A 4 9.65 0.58 -14.86
N THR A 5 10.12 -0.45 -15.56
CA THR A 5 9.30 -1.26 -16.47
C THR A 5 8.26 -2.11 -15.74
N CYS A 6 8.54 -2.49 -14.49
CA CYS A 6 7.59 -3.25 -13.68
C CYS A 6 6.42 -2.36 -13.19
N LYS A 7 6.70 -1.10 -12.83
CA LYS A 7 5.67 -0.15 -12.37
C LYS A 7 4.70 0.23 -13.48
N SER A 8 5.20 0.55 -14.69
CA SER A 8 4.34 0.90 -15.82
C SER A 8 3.42 -0.26 -16.20
N LYS A 9 3.97 -1.49 -16.23
CA LYS A 9 3.17 -2.68 -16.51
C LYS A 9 2.06 -2.89 -15.50
N ILE A 10 2.34 -2.76 -14.20
CA ILE A 10 1.30 -2.89 -13.17
C ILE A 10 0.22 -1.82 -13.39
N LEU A 11 0.61 -0.57 -13.62
CA LEU A 11 -0.32 0.52 -13.84
C LEU A 11 -1.23 0.28 -15.05
N GLU A 12 -0.66 -0.16 -16.18
CA GLU A 12 -1.40 -0.58 -17.38
C GLU A 12 -2.44 -1.66 -17.04
N GLN A 13 -2.04 -2.69 -16.30
CA GLN A 13 -2.96 -3.76 -15.87
C GLN A 13 -4.12 -3.23 -15.02
N LEU A 14 -3.88 -2.22 -14.15
CA LEU A 14 -4.95 -1.60 -13.35
C LEU A 14 -5.92 -0.81 -14.25
N HIS A 15 -5.41 -0.05 -15.22
CA HIS A 15 -6.25 0.71 -16.17
C HIS A 15 -7.03 -0.19 -17.13
N ASP A 16 -6.47 -1.35 -17.47
CA ASP A 16 -7.15 -2.41 -18.23
C ASP A 16 -8.20 -3.18 -17.40
N GLN A 17 -8.49 -2.74 -16.17
CA GLN A 17 -9.43 -3.37 -15.25
C GLN A 17 -9.06 -4.83 -14.91
N GLN A 18 -7.79 -5.21 -15.01
CA GLN A 18 -7.36 -6.53 -14.57
C GLN A 18 -7.48 -6.62 -13.06
N LEU A 19 -8.16 -7.66 -12.57
CA LEU A 19 -8.22 -7.95 -11.16
C LEU A 19 -7.05 -8.86 -10.78
N LEU A 20 -6.24 -8.39 -9.84
CA LEU A 20 -5.08 -9.09 -9.32
C LEU A 20 -5.17 -9.20 -7.80
N ILE A 21 -4.33 -10.06 -7.23
CA ILE A 21 -4.21 -10.31 -5.80
C ILE A 21 -2.75 -10.15 -5.41
N VAL A 22 -2.48 -9.34 -4.38
CA VAL A 22 -1.16 -9.28 -3.76
C VAL A 22 -0.89 -10.62 -3.07
N SER A 23 0.23 -11.28 -3.36
CA SER A 23 0.50 -12.60 -2.77
C SER A 23 0.60 -12.53 -1.24
N GLN A 24 0.36 -13.65 -0.55
CA GLN A 24 0.39 -13.73 0.92
C GLN A 24 1.80 -13.62 1.54
N ARG A 25 2.81 -13.20 0.75
CA ARG A 25 4.19 -13.00 1.21
C ARG A 25 4.33 -11.62 1.86
N ARG A 26 5.51 -11.31 2.39
CA ARG A 26 5.87 -9.98 2.95
C ARG A 26 6.06 -8.95 1.84
N ASN A 27 4.99 -8.63 1.13
CA ASN A 27 4.96 -7.64 0.07
C ASN A 27 3.66 -6.82 0.13
N GLY A 28 3.61 -5.77 -0.67
CA GLY A 28 2.43 -4.93 -0.77
C GLY A 28 2.56 -3.97 -1.94
N LEU A 29 1.50 -3.24 -2.20
CA LEU A 29 1.47 -2.22 -3.23
C LEU A 29 0.85 -0.95 -2.64
N ILE A 30 1.58 0.17 -2.77
CA ILE A 30 1.02 1.49 -2.49
C ILE A 30 0.51 2.05 -3.82
N LEU A 31 -0.76 2.42 -3.84
CA LEU A 31 -1.43 3.05 -4.98
C LEU A 31 -1.52 4.55 -4.70
N TYR A 32 -0.94 5.37 -5.58
CA TYR A 32 -1.18 6.80 -5.57
C TYR A 32 -2.42 7.10 -6.40
N LYS A 33 -3.43 7.65 -5.73
CA LYS A 33 -4.67 8.15 -6.33
C LYS A 33 -4.62 9.67 -6.35
N SER A 34 -5.64 10.29 -6.93
CA SER A 34 -5.64 11.74 -7.20
C SER A 34 -5.40 12.61 -5.95
N TYR A 35 -5.84 12.16 -4.76
CA TYR A 35 -5.77 12.97 -3.53
C TYR A 35 -5.17 12.25 -2.32
N HIS A 36 -4.95 10.94 -2.41
CA HIS A 36 -4.47 10.12 -1.31
C HIS A 36 -3.67 8.93 -1.83
N ALA A 37 -3.02 8.21 -0.92
CA ALA A 37 -2.47 6.91 -1.21
C ALA A 37 -3.27 5.81 -0.51
N GLU A 38 -3.26 4.61 -1.09
CA GLU A 38 -3.83 3.42 -0.46
C GLU A 38 -2.78 2.32 -0.37
N PHE A 39 -2.75 1.62 0.76
CA PHE A 39 -1.93 0.43 0.93
C PHE A 39 -2.76 -0.81 0.64
N VAL A 40 -2.28 -1.61 -0.30
CA VAL A 40 -2.82 -2.92 -0.64
C VAL A 40 -1.84 -3.98 -0.15
N GLY A 41 -2.16 -4.55 1.01
CA GLY A 41 -1.30 -5.53 1.68
C GLY A 41 -1.53 -6.96 1.21
N PRO A 42 -0.82 -7.93 1.83
CA PRO A 42 -0.89 -9.35 1.48
C PRO A 42 -2.32 -9.88 1.39
N GLY A 43 -2.56 -10.65 0.33
CA GLY A 43 -3.84 -11.31 0.03
C GLY A 43 -4.95 -10.39 -0.48
N ALA A 44 -4.73 -9.07 -0.53
CA ALA A 44 -5.76 -8.13 -0.91
C ALA A 44 -5.93 -8.03 -2.44
N ALA A 45 -7.17 -7.77 -2.86
CA ALA A 45 -7.51 -7.47 -4.24
C ALA A 45 -6.96 -6.10 -4.67
N VAL A 46 -6.45 -6.02 -5.89
CA VAL A 46 -5.98 -4.79 -6.54
C VAL A 46 -6.40 -4.75 -8.00
N GLY A 47 -6.76 -3.58 -8.50
CA GLY A 47 -7.26 -3.39 -9.86
C GLY A 47 -8.76 -3.62 -9.99
N GLY A 48 -9.19 -4.16 -11.13
CA GLY A 48 -10.60 -4.15 -11.50
C GLY A 48 -11.15 -2.72 -11.54
N GLN A 49 -12.39 -2.53 -11.11
CA GLN A 49 -13.01 -1.20 -11.05
C GLN A 49 -12.57 -0.36 -9.83
N LEU A 50 -11.81 -0.93 -8.89
CA LEU A 50 -11.46 -0.27 -7.62
C LEU A 50 -10.37 0.80 -7.76
N ASP A 51 -9.46 0.61 -8.72
CA ASP A 51 -8.20 1.34 -8.78
C ASP A 51 -7.98 2.00 -10.17
N LEU A 52 -9.08 2.27 -10.89
CA LEU A 52 -9.08 2.98 -12.18
C LEU A 52 -8.51 4.40 -12.10
N ASP A 53 -8.64 5.03 -10.94
CA ASP A 53 -8.12 6.37 -10.64
C ASP A 53 -6.66 6.35 -10.15
N CYS A 54 -6.00 5.17 -10.17
CA CYS A 54 -4.60 5.05 -9.81
C CYS A 54 -3.74 5.78 -10.86
N GLN A 55 -2.88 6.67 -10.39
CA GLN A 55 -1.96 7.45 -11.24
C GLN A 55 -0.55 6.87 -11.23
N GLN A 56 -0.14 6.29 -10.09
CA GLN A 56 1.19 5.72 -9.92
C GLN A 56 1.13 4.57 -8.92
N VAL A 57 2.11 3.67 -9.01
CA VAL A 57 2.25 2.54 -8.09
C VAL A 57 3.65 2.49 -7.48
N LEU A 58 3.70 2.11 -6.21
CA LEU A 58 4.94 1.85 -5.48
C LEU A 58 4.91 0.45 -4.87
N PRO A 59 5.66 -0.50 -5.45
CA PRO A 59 5.87 -1.82 -4.87
C PRO A 59 6.55 -1.72 -3.51
N VAL A 60 6.07 -2.51 -2.55
CA VAL A 60 6.66 -2.67 -1.22
C VAL A 60 7.17 -4.10 -1.09
N GLY A 61 8.47 -4.25 -0.83
CA GLY A 61 9.14 -5.56 -0.75
C GLY A 61 9.17 -6.30 -2.09
N GLU A 62 9.21 -7.64 -2.03
CA GLU A 62 9.23 -8.50 -3.21
C GLU A 62 7.80 -8.71 -3.75
N LEU A 63 7.27 -7.67 -4.40
CA LEU A 63 5.91 -7.67 -4.94
C LEU A 63 5.69 -8.83 -5.91
N CYS A 64 4.61 -9.57 -5.66
CA CYS A 64 4.13 -10.63 -6.53
C CYS A 64 2.60 -10.51 -6.61
N LEU A 65 2.09 -10.35 -7.83
CA LEU A 65 0.67 -10.24 -8.14
C LEU A 65 0.20 -11.53 -8.81
N LEU A 66 -0.95 -12.03 -8.38
CA LEU A 66 -1.57 -13.27 -8.84
C LEU A 66 -2.92 -12.97 -9.46
N SER A 67 -3.31 -13.70 -10.51
CA SER A 67 -4.70 -13.68 -10.98
C SER A 67 -5.56 -14.56 -10.06
N PRO A 68 -6.76 -14.11 -9.64
CA PRO A 68 -7.69 -14.96 -8.90
C PRO A 68 -8.08 -16.18 -9.73
N GLN A 69 -8.07 -17.36 -9.12
CA GLN A 69 -8.40 -18.63 -9.78
C GLN A 69 -9.86 -19.06 -9.54
N SER A 70 -10.54 -18.45 -8.56
CA SER A 70 -11.93 -18.77 -8.26
C SER A 70 -12.72 -17.56 -7.74
N PRO A 71 -14.07 -17.59 -7.84
CA PRO A 71 -14.93 -16.57 -7.23
C PRO A 71 -14.73 -16.45 -5.71
N GLU A 72 -14.44 -17.56 -5.02
CA GLU A 72 -14.18 -17.57 -3.58
C GLU A 72 -12.87 -16.85 -3.25
N GLU A 73 -11.81 -17.09 -4.03
CA GLU A 73 -10.54 -16.37 -3.87
C GLU A 73 -10.72 -14.87 -4.09
N ARG A 74 -11.50 -14.49 -5.10
CA ARG A 74 -11.86 -13.09 -5.34
C ARG A 74 -12.60 -12.45 -4.16
N LEU A 75 -13.62 -13.13 -3.62
CA LEU A 75 -14.37 -12.62 -2.46
C LEU A 75 -13.49 -12.46 -1.23
N ARG A 76 -12.61 -13.43 -0.97
CA ARG A 76 -11.61 -13.34 0.12
C ARG A 76 -10.66 -12.17 -0.09
N ALA A 77 -10.17 -11.97 -1.30
CA ALA A 77 -9.26 -10.87 -1.62
C ALA A 77 -9.92 -9.50 -1.44
N TYR A 78 -11.20 -9.35 -1.79
CA TYR A 78 -11.97 -8.13 -1.48
C TYR A 78 -12.19 -7.94 0.02
N ALA A 79 -12.47 -9.00 0.77
CA ALA A 79 -12.61 -8.92 2.22
C ALA A 79 -11.30 -8.47 2.89
N LEU A 80 -10.15 -9.01 2.45
CA LEU A 80 -8.83 -8.58 2.91
C LEU A 80 -8.54 -7.13 2.52
N ARG A 81 -8.91 -6.71 1.31
CA ARG A 81 -8.79 -5.30 0.87
C ARG A 81 -9.51 -4.35 1.82
N LEU A 82 -10.73 -4.69 2.25
CA LEU A 82 -11.47 -3.92 3.23
C LEU A 82 -10.80 -3.88 4.60
N GLN A 83 -10.17 -4.98 5.04
CA GLN A 83 -9.44 -5.01 6.32
C GLN A 83 -8.24 -4.05 6.30
N TRP A 84 -7.46 -4.03 5.22
CA TRP A 84 -6.36 -3.08 5.05
C TRP A 84 -6.85 -1.63 5.05
N THR A 85 -7.93 -1.33 4.31
CA THR A 85 -8.53 0.02 4.32
C THR A 85 -9.00 0.41 5.72
N ARG A 86 -9.62 -0.51 6.48
CA ARG A 86 -10.05 -0.25 7.87
C ARG A 86 -8.87 0.03 8.80
N LEU A 87 -7.77 -0.69 8.65
CA LEU A 87 -6.56 -0.47 9.44
C LEU A 87 -5.98 0.93 9.20
N ILE A 88 -5.82 1.33 7.94
CA ILE A 88 -5.36 2.69 7.61
C ILE A 88 -6.36 3.74 8.13
N ARG A 89 -7.66 3.47 8.07
CA ARG A 89 -8.69 4.34 8.64
C ARG A 89 -8.57 4.50 10.16
N GLU A 90 -8.26 3.44 10.90
CA GLU A 90 -8.03 3.50 12.35
C GLU A 90 -6.80 4.33 12.70
N ILE A 91 -5.74 4.22 11.88
CA ILE A 91 -4.55 5.06 12.04
C ILE A 91 -4.91 6.52 11.79
N THR A 92 -5.65 6.81 10.71
CA THR A 92 -6.05 8.18 10.35
C THR A 92 -7.03 8.82 11.31
N SER A 93 -7.80 8.04 12.08
CA SER A 93 -8.69 8.58 13.11
C SER A 93 -7.96 9.10 14.37
N ARG A 94 -6.63 8.95 14.45
CA ARG A 94 -5.85 9.52 15.56
C ARG A 94 -5.76 11.04 15.46
N HIS A 95 -5.85 11.69 16.61
CA HIS A 95 -6.02 13.14 16.71
C HIS A 95 -4.83 13.93 16.17
N THR A 96 -3.59 13.55 16.52
CA THR A 96 -2.42 14.35 16.14
C THR A 96 -1.70 13.79 14.90
N PRO A 97 -1.17 14.64 14.00
CA PRO A 97 -0.35 14.20 12.87
C PRO A 97 0.82 13.31 13.28
N LEU A 98 1.48 13.65 14.41
CA LEU A 98 2.61 12.87 14.93
C LEU A 98 2.19 11.46 15.35
N GLN A 99 1.03 11.30 16.01
CA GLN A 99 0.50 9.99 16.37
C GLN A 99 0.15 9.15 15.13
N ARG A 100 -0.37 9.78 14.07
CA ARG A 100 -0.65 9.09 12.79
C ARG A 100 0.64 8.60 12.14
N ALA A 101 1.64 9.49 12.04
CA ALA A 101 2.95 9.21 11.48
C ALA A 101 3.67 8.09 12.24
N GLN A 102 3.70 8.16 13.57
CA GLN A 102 4.29 7.11 14.41
C GLN A 102 3.56 5.79 14.22
N LYS A 103 2.23 5.80 14.26
CA LYS A 103 1.49 4.55 14.16
C LYS A 103 1.65 3.87 12.81
N ILE A 104 1.67 4.60 11.70
CA ILE A 104 1.87 3.98 10.38
C ILE A 104 3.25 3.35 10.23
N LEU A 105 4.30 3.99 10.78
CA LEU A 105 5.65 3.43 10.76
C LEU A 105 5.73 2.15 11.62
N GLU A 106 5.20 2.18 12.86
CA GLU A 106 5.10 1.00 13.72
C GLU A 106 4.33 -0.15 13.07
N GLN A 107 3.23 0.15 12.36
CA GLN A 107 2.46 -0.88 11.64
C GLN A 107 3.29 -1.52 10.53
N PHE A 108 4.01 -0.74 9.72
CA PHE A 108 4.85 -1.28 8.66
C PHE A 108 6.02 -2.12 9.20
N GLU A 109 6.59 -1.76 10.34
CA GLU A 109 7.56 -2.61 11.05
C GLU A 109 6.91 -3.91 11.54
N GLY A 110 5.70 -3.81 12.10
CA GLY A 110 4.91 -4.93 12.58
C GLY A 110 4.46 -5.91 11.49
N PHE A 111 4.32 -5.49 10.23
CA PHE A 111 4.00 -6.37 9.10
C PHE A 111 5.17 -7.28 8.67
N ASN A 112 6.25 -7.32 9.45
CA ASN A 112 7.45 -8.13 9.22
C ASN A 112 8.18 -7.79 7.90
N PHE A 113 8.01 -6.57 7.38
CA PHE A 113 8.90 -6.06 6.33
C PHE A 113 10.32 -5.91 6.89
N LYS A 114 11.33 -6.16 6.06
CA LYS A 114 12.72 -5.92 6.47
C LYS A 114 12.90 -4.41 6.70
N PRO A 115 13.58 -3.96 7.77
CA PRO A 115 13.78 -2.53 8.05
C PRO A 115 14.36 -1.75 6.86
N GLN A 116 15.23 -2.39 6.08
CA GLN A 116 15.82 -1.80 4.88
C GLN A 116 14.76 -1.44 3.81
N ILE A 117 13.70 -2.25 3.68
CA ILE A 117 12.60 -1.97 2.75
C ILE A 117 11.83 -0.74 3.23
N ILE A 118 11.53 -0.67 4.53
CA ILE A 118 10.76 0.44 5.13
C ILE A 118 11.53 1.75 4.99
N ASN A 119 12.84 1.74 5.24
CA ASN A 119 13.70 2.92 5.15
C ASN A 119 13.88 3.43 3.70
N GLN A 120 13.69 2.57 2.70
CA GLN A 120 13.75 2.96 1.29
C GLN A 120 12.44 3.56 0.77
N LEU A 121 11.33 3.39 1.51
CA LEU A 121 10.06 3.98 1.12
C LEU A 121 10.07 5.50 1.37
N PRO A 122 9.61 6.31 0.40
CA PRO A 122 9.62 7.76 0.50
C PRO A 122 8.69 8.25 1.61
N ASP A 123 9.05 9.36 2.25
CA ASP A 123 8.24 9.99 3.30
C ASP A 123 6.84 10.34 2.75
N GLU A 124 6.77 10.75 1.49
CA GLU A 124 5.54 11.10 0.76
C GLU A 124 4.55 9.94 0.69
N ALA A 125 5.02 8.70 0.57
CA ALA A 125 4.14 7.54 0.53
C ALA A 125 3.39 7.38 1.85
N PHE A 126 4.10 7.41 2.97
CA PHE A 126 3.49 7.33 4.30
C PHE A 126 2.62 8.54 4.59
N ALA A 127 3.07 9.73 4.22
CA ALA A 127 2.33 10.97 4.41
C ALA A 127 0.95 10.91 3.75
N LEU A 128 0.88 10.43 2.51
CA LEU A 128 -0.36 10.29 1.75
C LEU A 128 -1.25 9.14 2.24
N LEU A 129 -0.69 8.10 2.86
CA LEU A 129 -1.48 7.03 3.48
C LEU A 129 -2.26 7.53 4.71
N VAL A 130 -1.69 8.47 5.47
CA VAL A 130 -2.27 8.90 6.75
C VAL A 130 -2.63 10.38 6.87
N GLY A 131 -2.62 11.12 5.76
CA GLY A 131 -3.03 12.52 5.73
C GLY A 131 -2.18 13.40 6.65
N VAL A 132 -0.86 13.34 6.48
CA VAL A 132 0.11 14.20 7.17
C VAL A 132 1.09 14.80 6.16
N LEU A 133 1.97 15.69 6.60
CA LEU A 133 3.01 16.26 5.76
C LEU A 133 4.25 15.32 5.75
N PRO A 134 4.99 15.23 4.64
CA PRO A 134 6.20 14.39 4.56
C PRO A 134 7.24 14.73 5.65
N HIS A 135 7.34 16.01 6.03
CA HIS A 135 8.24 16.40 7.13
C HIS A 135 7.86 15.74 8.46
N THR A 136 6.57 15.53 8.74
CA THR A 136 6.11 14.89 9.97
C THR A 136 6.54 13.41 10.02
N ILE A 137 6.52 12.72 8.88
CA ILE A 137 7.06 11.35 8.77
C ILE A 137 8.57 11.36 9.06
N ARG A 138 9.29 12.31 8.46
CA ARG A 138 10.74 12.45 8.61
C ARG A 138 11.16 12.74 10.06
N GLU A 139 10.38 13.55 10.77
CA GLU A 139 10.63 13.84 12.18
C GLU A 139 10.55 12.58 13.03
N VAL A 140 9.50 11.77 12.85
CA VAL A 140 9.38 10.50 13.59
C VAL A 140 10.53 9.55 13.26
N ARG A 141 10.89 9.41 11.98
CA ARG A 141 12.02 8.57 11.52
C ARG A 141 13.39 8.97 12.08
N ARG A 142 13.55 10.19 12.62
CA ARG A 142 14.81 10.65 13.23
C ARG A 142 14.88 10.36 14.72
N VAL A 143 13.72 10.13 15.35
CA VAL A 143 13.59 9.95 16.80
C VAL A 143 13.50 8.46 17.17
N CYS A 144 13.06 7.61 16.22
CA CYS A 144 12.99 6.16 16.32
C CYS A 144 14.14 5.50 15.54
#